data_AF-J3LLX7-F1
#
_entry.id   AF-J3LLX7-F1
#
_cell.length_a   1.000
_cell.length_b   1.000
_cell.length_c   1.000
_cell.angle_alpha   90.00
_cell.angle_beta   90.00
_cell.angle_gamma   90.00
#
_symmetry.space_group_name_H-M   'P 1'
#
loop_
_entity.id
_entity.type
_entity.pdbx_description
1 polymer ?
#
loop_
_entity_poly.entity_id
_entity_poly.type
_entity_poly.pdbx_seq_one_letter_code
_entity_poly.pdbx_strand_id
1 'polypeptide(L)'
;MEFPSCVAICLLALAFLLPSHAAATSATGTIQRETKQQILAAIPPHWEENPVLFLTSPSGKYAAYFLRSQTTPGAGGLGADFCYVEVLDTSVPGAEGRSVWESECLAVSTVNTCALVFSWKGLEVQDGSNSVWHTHDTQSDSKNYLETLELVDEGDMRILDKGGELAWKASDEPRAAQHCGMPGSPGLAFPVGSYSTILHGKLAMDSYE
;
A
#
# COMPACT_ATOMS: atom_id res chain seq x y z
N MET A 1 -27.64 11.35 53.83
CA MET A 1 -26.69 12.06 52.94
C MET A 1 -26.40 11.10 51.80
N GLU A 2 -27.11 11.29 50.69
CA GLU A 2 -27.13 10.40 49.53
C GLU A 2 -26.10 10.91 48.50
N PHE A 3 -24.95 10.23 48.36
CA PHE A 3 -23.96 10.55 47.32
C PHE A 3 -23.52 9.35 46.45
N PRO A 4 -24.37 8.37 46.06
CA PRO A 4 -23.93 7.34 45.12
C PRO A 4 -24.05 7.79 43.64
N SER A 5 -24.77 8.87 43.34
CA SER A 5 -25.16 9.25 41.98
C SER A 5 -23.98 9.73 41.11
N CYS A 6 -23.03 10.49 41.68
CA CYS A 6 -21.94 11.09 40.89
C CYS A 6 -20.92 10.03 40.41
N VAL A 7 -20.62 9.04 41.25
CA VAL A 7 -19.66 7.98 40.90
C VAL A 7 -20.22 7.07 39.81
N ALA A 8 -21.51 6.74 39.88
CA ALA A 8 -22.20 5.95 38.85
C ALA A 8 -22.24 6.67 37.49
N ILE A 9 -22.47 7.99 37.49
CA ILE A 9 -22.48 8.80 36.26
C ILE A 9 -21.08 8.93 35.66
N CYS A 10 -20.03 9.10 36.48
CA CYS A 10 -18.66 9.14 35.99
C CYS A 10 -18.20 7.81 35.37
N LEU A 11 -18.61 6.67 35.94
CA LEU A 11 -18.28 5.34 35.40
C LEU A 11 -18.99 5.07 34.07
N LEU A 12 -20.23 5.54 33.90
CA LEU A 12 -20.98 5.46 32.64
C LEU A 12 -20.36 6.37 31.56
N ALA A 13 -19.85 7.54 31.92
CA ALA A 13 -19.17 8.44 30.99
C ALA A 13 -17.81 7.89 30.50
N LEU A 14 -17.06 7.19 31.37
CA LEU A 14 -15.82 6.52 30.97
C LEU A 14 -16.06 5.34 30.01
N ALA A 15 -17.17 4.62 30.15
CA ALA A 15 -17.51 3.50 29.26
C ALA A 15 -17.80 3.94 27.81
N PHE A 16 -18.28 5.18 27.62
CA PHE A 16 -18.53 5.76 26.29
C PHE A 16 -17.28 6.40 25.64
N LEU A 17 -16.19 6.56 26.38
CA LEU A 17 -14.92 7.14 25.91
C LEU A 17 -13.89 6.09 25.49
N LEU A 18 -14.24 4.80 25.54
CA LEU A 18 -13.40 3.74 25.01
C LEU A 18 -13.54 3.75 23.48
N PRO A 19 -12.53 4.21 22.70
CA PRO A 19 -12.46 3.89 21.29
C PRO A 19 -12.55 2.37 21.14
N SER A 20 -13.64 1.90 20.53
CA SER A 20 -13.71 0.53 20.04
C SER A 20 -12.62 0.38 19.01
N HIS A 21 -11.46 -0.12 19.43
CA HIS A 21 -10.45 -0.64 18.53
C HIS A 21 -11.02 -1.97 18.02
N ALA A 22 -11.91 -1.88 17.04
CA ALA A 22 -12.22 -3.02 16.22
C ALA A 22 -10.91 -3.38 15.51
N ALA A 23 -10.26 -4.45 15.96
CA ALA A 23 -9.19 -5.05 15.18
C ALA A 23 -9.79 -5.37 13.82
N ALA A 24 -9.36 -4.65 12.78
CA ALA A 24 -9.78 -4.91 11.42
C ALA A 24 -9.40 -6.36 11.12
N THR A 25 -10.41 -7.23 11.07
CA THR A 25 -10.20 -8.62 10.73
C THR A 25 -9.92 -8.64 9.23
N SER A 26 -8.72 -9.06 8.85
CA SER A 26 -8.33 -9.15 7.44
C SER A 26 -9.30 -10.03 6.69
N ALA A 27 -9.68 -9.62 5.48
CA ALA A 27 -10.56 -10.42 4.65
C ALA A 27 -9.84 -11.72 4.22
N THR A 28 -10.61 -12.81 4.09
CA THR A 28 -10.09 -14.10 3.62
C THR A 28 -10.58 -14.37 2.21
N GLY A 29 -9.66 -14.66 1.31
CA GLY A 29 -9.87 -14.92 -0.10
C GLY A 29 -10.13 -13.66 -0.89
N THR A 30 -11.22 -12.95 -0.58
CA THR A 30 -11.74 -11.88 -1.42
C THR A 30 -12.19 -10.65 -0.62
N ILE A 31 -12.08 -9.49 -1.25
CA ILE A 31 -12.69 -8.23 -0.83
C ILE A 31 -13.58 -7.77 -1.98
N GLN A 32 -14.89 -7.79 -1.75
CA GLN A 32 -15.84 -7.16 -2.67
C GLN A 32 -16.03 -5.70 -2.28
N ARG A 33 -16.06 -4.82 -3.27
CA ARG A 33 -16.20 -3.39 -3.06
C ARG A 33 -17.66 -2.98 -2.82
N GLU A 34 -17.92 -2.29 -1.72
CA GLU A 34 -19.28 -1.84 -1.35
C GLU A 34 -19.65 -0.45 -1.90
N THR A 35 -18.65 0.42 -2.08
CA THR A 35 -18.82 1.83 -2.51
C THR A 35 -17.91 2.12 -3.69
N LYS A 36 -18.14 3.16 -4.52
CA LYS A 36 -17.28 3.44 -5.71
C LYS A 36 -15.77 3.46 -5.41
N GLN A 37 -15.42 3.82 -4.18
CA GLN A 37 -14.07 3.86 -3.67
C GLN A 37 -14.09 3.50 -2.19
N GLN A 38 -13.27 2.53 -1.78
CA GLN A 38 -13.13 2.11 -0.40
C GLN A 38 -11.66 2.12 0.01
N ILE A 39 -11.37 2.60 1.22
CA ILE A 39 -10.03 2.55 1.80
C ILE A 39 -9.88 1.20 2.47
N LEU A 40 -8.88 0.42 2.07
CA LEU A 40 -8.56 -0.88 2.65
C LEU A 40 -7.61 -0.77 3.84
N ALA A 41 -6.65 0.16 3.76
CA ALA A 41 -5.68 0.42 4.81
C ALA A 41 -5.16 1.86 4.71
N ALA A 42 -4.70 2.41 5.83
CA ALA A 42 -4.04 3.71 5.87
C ALA A 42 -2.88 3.69 6.87
N ILE A 43 -1.75 4.28 6.49
CA ILE A 43 -0.52 4.33 7.31
C ILE A 43 -0.06 5.79 7.39
N PRO A 44 -0.31 6.47 8.52
CA PRO A 44 0.24 7.79 8.79
C PRO A 44 1.78 7.81 8.79
N PRO A 45 2.41 8.99 8.69
CA PRO A 45 3.84 9.12 8.97
C PRO A 45 4.21 8.58 10.35
N HIS A 46 5.36 7.91 10.44
CA HIS A 46 5.93 7.40 11.70
C HIS A 46 5.00 6.49 12.53
N TRP A 47 4.07 5.80 11.87
CA TRP A 47 3.12 4.90 12.52
C TRP A 47 3.76 3.56 12.91
N GLU A 48 3.46 3.07 14.11
CA GLU A 48 4.02 1.80 14.63
C GLU A 48 3.30 0.56 14.09
N GLU A 49 2.01 0.65 13.75
CA GLU A 49 1.26 -0.49 13.19
C GLU A 49 1.53 -0.60 11.68
N ASN A 50 2.73 -1.04 11.35
CA ASN A 50 3.23 -1.27 10.00
C ASN A 50 4.08 -2.55 10.01
N PRO A 51 3.79 -3.56 9.17
CA PRO A 51 2.84 -3.57 8.05
C PRO A 51 1.37 -3.80 8.46
N VAL A 52 0.42 -3.38 7.60
CA VAL A 52 -1.03 -3.60 7.79
C VAL A 52 -1.51 -4.75 6.90
N LEU A 53 -1.97 -5.85 7.52
CA LEU A 53 -2.60 -6.97 6.80
C LEU A 53 -3.99 -6.58 6.30
N PHE A 54 -4.27 -6.74 5.01
CA PHE A 54 -5.60 -6.45 4.46
C PHE A 54 -6.28 -7.66 3.81
N LEU A 55 -5.54 -8.66 3.33
CA LEU A 55 -6.10 -9.82 2.65
C LEU A 55 -5.26 -11.08 2.86
N THR A 56 -5.89 -12.22 3.12
CA THR A 56 -5.24 -13.53 3.20
C THR A 56 -5.80 -14.49 2.15
N SER A 57 -4.98 -15.40 1.63
CA SER A 57 -5.46 -16.47 0.75
C SER A 57 -6.38 -17.43 1.52
N PRO A 58 -7.33 -18.13 0.87
CA PRO A 58 -8.23 -19.08 1.54
C PRO A 58 -7.51 -20.16 2.36
N SER A 59 -6.37 -20.66 1.88
CA SER A 59 -5.52 -21.62 2.59
C SER A 59 -4.74 -21.04 3.77
N GLY A 60 -4.66 -19.71 3.88
CA GLY A 60 -3.77 -19.00 4.80
C GLY A 60 -2.28 -19.06 4.42
N LYS A 61 -1.95 -19.64 3.25
CA LYS A 61 -0.56 -19.77 2.78
C LYS A 61 0.06 -18.42 2.40
N TYR A 62 -0.75 -17.50 1.89
CA TYR A 62 -0.31 -16.18 1.46
C TYR A 62 -1.09 -15.08 2.17
N ALA A 63 -0.41 -13.96 2.36
CA ALA A 63 -0.96 -12.77 2.98
C ALA A 63 -0.49 -11.51 2.24
N ALA A 64 -1.41 -10.60 1.96
CA ALA A 64 -1.14 -9.31 1.34
C ALA A 64 -1.18 -8.20 2.40
N TYR A 65 -0.10 -7.42 2.40
CA TYR A 65 0.16 -6.36 3.36
C TYR A 65 0.29 -5.02 2.63
N PHE A 66 -0.15 -3.96 3.29
CA PHE A 66 0.17 -2.59 2.93
C PHE A 66 1.29 -2.09 3.85
N LEU A 67 2.32 -1.49 3.26
CA LEU A 67 3.54 -1.12 3.98
C LEU A 67 3.89 0.33 3.73
N ARG A 68 4.54 0.93 4.73
CA ARG A 68 5.29 2.18 4.59
C ARG A 68 6.74 1.93 4.99
N SER A 69 7.68 2.16 4.09
CA SER A 69 9.12 2.05 4.36
C SER A 69 9.77 3.43 4.35
N GLN A 70 10.58 3.72 5.37
CA GLN A 70 11.40 4.93 5.40
C GLN A 70 12.68 4.67 4.62
N THR A 71 13.12 5.66 3.83
CA THR A 71 14.42 5.55 3.15
C THR A 71 15.54 5.47 4.18
N THR A 72 16.32 4.39 4.11
CA THR A 72 17.47 4.21 4.99
C THR A 72 18.57 5.22 4.67
N PRO A 73 19.29 5.73 5.69
CA PRO A 73 20.42 6.63 5.45
C PRO A 73 21.42 6.05 4.46
N GLY A 74 21.75 6.81 3.42
CA GLY A 74 22.69 6.39 2.38
C GLY A 74 22.09 5.60 1.22
N ALA A 75 20.77 5.34 1.22
CA ALA A 75 20.11 4.66 0.10
C ALA A 75 19.93 5.57 -1.14
N GLY A 76 19.99 6.89 -0.98
CA GLY A 76 19.74 7.87 -2.06
C GLY A 76 18.37 8.54 -1.92
N GLY A 77 17.85 9.13 -3.00
CA GLY A 77 16.46 9.59 -3.09
C GLY A 77 15.96 10.52 -1.97
N LEU A 78 16.51 11.73 -1.83
CA LEU A 78 16.05 12.90 -1.04
C LEU A 78 15.37 12.66 0.34
N GLY A 79 15.46 11.48 0.95
CA GLY A 79 14.77 11.12 2.20
C GLY A 79 13.26 10.94 2.07
N ALA A 80 12.74 10.52 0.91
CA ALA A 80 11.31 10.20 0.76
C ALA A 80 10.94 8.91 1.52
N ASP A 81 9.66 8.67 1.75
CA ASP A 81 9.16 7.35 2.17
C ASP A 81 8.71 6.56 0.94
N PHE A 82 8.35 5.29 1.13
CA PHE A 82 7.74 4.43 0.12
C PHE A 82 6.49 3.79 0.69
N CYS A 83 5.40 3.79 -0.07
CA CYS A 83 4.20 3.04 0.28
C CYS A 83 3.88 2.05 -0.84
N TYR A 84 3.70 0.80 -0.48
CA TYR A 84 3.58 -0.29 -1.44
C TYR A 84 2.77 -1.45 -0.86
N VAL A 85 2.29 -2.30 -1.76
CA VAL A 85 1.64 -3.57 -1.42
C VAL A 85 2.68 -4.68 -1.57
N GLU A 86 2.70 -5.60 -0.62
CA GLU A 86 3.53 -6.81 -0.68
C GLU A 86 2.70 -8.04 -0.38
N VAL A 87 2.88 -9.10 -1.16
CA VAL A 87 2.34 -10.43 -0.91
C VAL A 87 3.46 -11.31 -0.39
N LEU A 88 3.23 -11.90 0.78
CA LEU A 88 4.16 -12.81 1.44
C LEU A 88 3.64 -14.25 1.39
N ASP A 89 4.54 -15.19 1.16
CA ASP A 89 4.37 -16.61 1.46
C ASP A 89 4.63 -16.85 2.95
N THR A 90 3.57 -17.17 3.68
CA THR A 90 3.54 -17.39 5.13
C THR A 90 3.42 -18.86 5.48
N SER A 91 3.72 -19.76 4.53
CA SER A 91 3.60 -21.21 4.70
C SER A 91 4.45 -21.81 5.82
N VAL A 92 5.51 -21.13 6.24
CA VAL A 92 6.41 -21.57 7.32
C VAL A 92 6.07 -20.79 8.59
N PRO A 93 5.39 -21.40 9.57
CA PRO A 93 5.03 -20.71 10.80
C PRO A 93 6.28 -20.28 11.57
N GLY A 94 6.30 -19.02 12.02
CA GLY A 94 7.39 -18.46 12.82
C GLY A 94 8.64 -18.04 12.03
N ALA A 95 8.64 -18.17 10.70
CA ALA A 95 9.61 -17.52 9.83
C ALA A 95 9.09 -16.14 9.38
N GLU A 96 10.01 -15.22 9.07
CA GLU A 96 9.66 -14.03 8.29
C GLU A 96 9.11 -14.50 6.94
N GLY A 97 7.93 -13.99 6.55
CA GLY A 97 7.28 -14.38 5.30
C GLY A 97 8.17 -14.04 4.10
N ARG A 98 8.13 -14.88 3.06
CA ARG A 98 8.92 -14.66 1.85
C ARG A 98 8.13 -13.83 0.85
N SER A 99 8.69 -12.69 0.42
CA SER A 99 8.12 -11.87 -0.66
C SER A 99 7.91 -12.70 -1.93
N VAL A 100 6.68 -12.72 -2.43
CA VAL A 100 6.31 -13.34 -3.72
C VAL A 100 5.83 -12.34 -4.74
N TRP A 101 5.35 -11.17 -4.29
CA TRP A 101 5.02 -10.07 -5.16
C TRP A 101 5.08 -8.72 -4.42
N GLU A 102 5.49 -7.65 -5.10
CA GLU A 102 5.43 -6.27 -4.61
C GLU A 102 4.92 -5.32 -5.70
N SER A 103 4.16 -4.29 -5.32
CA SER A 103 3.89 -3.16 -6.22
C SER A 103 5.18 -2.38 -6.51
N GLU A 104 5.19 -1.57 -7.56
CA GLU A 104 6.36 -0.76 -7.90
C GLU A 104 6.76 0.18 -6.74
N CYS A 105 8.06 0.29 -6.46
CA CYS A 105 8.59 1.21 -5.45
C CYS A 105 8.50 2.65 -5.95
N LEU A 106 7.45 3.36 -5.56
CA LEU A 106 7.28 4.77 -5.87
C LEU A 106 7.38 5.62 -4.60
N ALA A 107 8.14 6.70 -4.69
CA ALA A 107 8.41 7.60 -3.57
C ALA A 107 7.14 8.36 -3.16
N VAL A 108 6.95 8.52 -1.86
CA VAL A 108 5.85 9.29 -1.25
C VAL A 108 6.40 10.32 -0.26
N SER A 109 5.58 11.32 0.03
CA SER A 109 5.87 12.34 1.03
C SER A 109 6.02 11.75 2.44
N THR A 110 6.99 12.27 3.19
CA THR A 110 7.21 11.90 4.60
C THR A 110 6.17 12.46 5.55
N VAL A 111 5.27 13.35 5.10
CA VAL A 111 4.30 14.03 5.98
C VAL A 111 2.84 13.66 5.71
N ASN A 112 2.55 13.03 4.57
CA ASN A 112 1.19 12.64 4.21
C ASN A 112 0.89 11.23 4.70
N THR A 113 -0.38 10.95 4.97
CA THR A 113 -0.86 9.58 5.21
C THR A 113 -0.87 8.81 3.88
N CYS A 114 -0.32 7.60 3.90
CA CYS A 114 -0.49 6.66 2.81
C CYS A 114 -1.82 5.95 2.92
N ALA A 115 -2.53 5.77 1.82
CA ALA A 115 -3.77 5.01 1.78
C ALA A 115 -3.76 3.97 0.66
N LEU A 116 -4.16 2.74 1.00
CA LEU A 116 -4.49 1.71 0.02
C LEU A 116 -5.98 1.80 -0.29
N VAL A 117 -6.30 2.06 -1.54
CA VAL A 117 -7.66 2.35 -1.99
C VAL A 117 -8.06 1.36 -3.06
N PHE A 118 -9.19 0.67 -2.87
CA PHE A 118 -9.81 -0.11 -3.92
C PHE A 118 -10.99 0.66 -4.51
N SER A 119 -10.86 1.05 -5.77
CA SER A 119 -11.86 1.82 -6.50
C SER A 119 -12.46 1.00 -7.63
N TRP A 120 -13.53 1.52 -8.22
CA TRP A 120 -14.11 1.00 -9.47
C TRP A 120 -13.12 0.93 -10.65
N LYS A 121 -11.94 1.56 -10.55
CA LYS A 121 -10.87 1.53 -11.56
C LYS A 121 -9.71 0.58 -11.23
N GLY A 122 -9.63 0.09 -10.00
CA GLY A 122 -8.53 -0.76 -9.57
C GLY A 122 -8.04 -0.48 -8.17
N LEU A 123 -6.90 -1.09 -7.85
CA LEU A 123 -6.21 -0.89 -6.59
C LEU A 123 -5.20 0.25 -6.76
N GLU A 124 -5.15 1.15 -5.79
CA GLU A 124 -4.35 2.37 -5.82
C GLU A 124 -3.62 2.55 -4.48
N VAL A 125 -2.35 2.97 -4.55
CA VAL A 125 -1.65 3.55 -3.40
C VAL A 125 -1.67 5.06 -3.55
N GLN A 126 -2.11 5.75 -2.51
CA GLN A 126 -2.22 7.20 -2.48
C GLN A 126 -1.27 7.81 -1.45
N ASP A 127 -0.62 8.91 -1.86
CA ASP A 127 0.14 9.84 -1.03
C ASP A 127 -0.76 11.06 -0.72
N GLY A 128 -1.42 11.03 0.44
CA GLY A 128 -2.49 11.97 0.74
C GLY A 128 -3.68 11.77 -0.20
N SER A 129 -3.90 12.71 -1.11
CA SER A 129 -4.95 12.63 -2.14
C SER A 129 -4.43 12.27 -3.53
N ASN A 130 -3.12 12.07 -3.69
CA ASN A 130 -2.51 11.82 -4.99
C ASN A 130 -2.27 10.32 -5.17
N SER A 131 -2.82 9.72 -6.22
CA SER A 131 -2.47 8.35 -6.61
C SER A 131 -1.02 8.32 -7.09
N VAL A 132 -0.18 7.54 -6.42
CA VAL A 132 1.23 7.37 -6.78
C VAL A 132 1.46 6.06 -7.51
N TRP A 133 0.71 5.01 -7.15
CA TRP A 133 0.70 3.73 -7.86
C TRP A 133 -0.74 3.28 -8.06
N HIS A 134 -1.00 2.59 -9.16
CA HIS A 134 -2.27 1.93 -9.43
C HIS A 134 -2.06 0.71 -10.32
N THR A 135 -3.04 -0.20 -10.33
CA THR A 135 -3.04 -1.32 -11.28
C THR A 135 -3.14 -0.78 -12.70
N HIS A 136 -2.11 -1.03 -13.51
CA HIS A 136 -2.05 -0.62 -14.91
C HIS A 136 -2.95 -1.48 -15.80
N ASP A 137 -3.29 -0.95 -16.99
CA ASP A 137 -3.99 -1.65 -18.07
C ASP A 137 -5.36 -2.27 -17.70
N THR A 138 -5.93 -1.91 -16.55
CA THR A 138 -7.29 -2.29 -16.18
C THR A 138 -8.31 -1.57 -17.04
N GLN A 139 -8.96 -2.30 -17.95
CA GLN A 139 -10.13 -1.80 -18.64
C GLN A 139 -11.31 -1.79 -17.66
N SER A 140 -11.71 -0.60 -17.23
CA SER A 140 -12.88 -0.40 -16.38
C SER A 140 -13.76 0.71 -16.94
N ASP A 141 -15.07 0.49 -16.96
CA ASP A 141 -16.04 1.51 -17.32
C ASP A 141 -17.27 1.49 -16.40
N SER A 142 -18.26 2.32 -16.69
CA SER A 142 -19.46 2.44 -15.86
C SER A 142 -20.35 1.19 -15.85
N LYS A 143 -20.18 0.28 -16.82
CA LYS A 143 -20.92 -0.97 -16.97
C LYS A 143 -20.13 -2.17 -16.43
N ASN A 144 -18.83 -2.22 -16.71
CA ASN A 144 -17.89 -3.26 -16.29
C ASN A 144 -16.81 -2.64 -15.39
N TYR A 145 -17.24 -2.15 -14.24
CA TYR A 145 -16.32 -1.62 -13.24
C TYR A 145 -15.66 -2.75 -12.45
N LEU A 146 -14.52 -2.46 -11.84
CA LEU A 146 -13.83 -3.41 -10.96
C LEU A 146 -14.55 -3.52 -9.62
N GLU A 147 -14.73 -4.75 -9.16
CA GLU A 147 -15.60 -5.05 -8.01
C GLU A 147 -14.93 -5.94 -6.97
N THR A 148 -14.14 -6.92 -7.39
CA THR A 148 -13.59 -7.93 -6.47
C THR A 148 -12.08 -7.93 -6.52
N LEU A 149 -11.44 -7.79 -5.36
CA LEU A 149 -10.01 -8.02 -5.16
C LEU A 149 -9.83 -9.38 -4.51
N GLU A 150 -8.95 -10.22 -5.04
CA GLU A 150 -8.74 -11.58 -4.55
C GLU A 150 -7.26 -11.87 -4.33
N LEU A 151 -6.96 -12.72 -3.34
CA LEU A 151 -5.67 -13.36 -3.18
C LEU A 151 -5.90 -14.87 -3.23
N VAL A 152 -5.42 -15.52 -4.28
CA VAL A 152 -5.63 -16.96 -4.47
C VAL A 152 -4.53 -17.80 -3.82
N ASP A 153 -4.77 -19.11 -3.69
CA ASP A 153 -3.85 -20.06 -3.06
C ASP A 153 -2.58 -20.35 -3.87
N GLU A 154 -2.45 -19.77 -5.07
CA GLU A 154 -1.18 -19.72 -5.81
C GLU A 154 -0.28 -18.55 -5.37
N GLY A 155 -0.81 -17.58 -4.61
CA GLY A 155 -0.11 -16.36 -4.18
C GLY A 155 -0.22 -15.19 -5.15
N ASP A 156 -1.13 -15.30 -6.13
CA ASP A 156 -1.39 -14.28 -7.14
C ASP A 156 -2.55 -13.38 -6.67
N MET A 157 -2.29 -12.07 -6.59
CA MET A 157 -3.35 -11.10 -6.29
C MET A 157 -4.04 -10.70 -7.59
N ARG A 158 -5.37 -10.68 -7.59
CA ARG A 158 -6.20 -10.53 -8.79
C ARG A 158 -7.32 -9.52 -8.58
N ILE A 159 -7.72 -8.87 -9.65
CA ILE A 159 -8.92 -8.03 -9.66
C ILE A 159 -9.87 -8.55 -10.73
N LEU A 160 -11.13 -8.73 -10.33
CA LEU A 160 -12.22 -9.13 -11.20
C LEU A 160 -13.17 -7.96 -11.37
N ASP A 161 -13.74 -7.88 -12.57
CA ASP A 161 -14.82 -6.96 -12.85
C ASP A 161 -16.14 -7.43 -12.21
N LYS A 162 -17.18 -6.61 -12.35
CA LYS A 162 -18.54 -6.92 -11.92
C LYS A 162 -19.10 -8.24 -12.49
N GLY A 163 -18.67 -8.63 -13.69
CA GLY A 163 -19.08 -9.88 -14.34
C GLY A 163 -18.37 -11.11 -13.77
N GLY A 164 -17.35 -10.91 -12.92
CA GLY A 164 -16.46 -11.97 -12.45
C GLY A 164 -15.40 -12.33 -13.48
N GLU A 165 -15.16 -11.49 -14.48
CA GLU A 165 -14.07 -11.68 -15.44
C GLU A 165 -12.77 -11.11 -14.87
N LEU A 166 -11.66 -11.81 -15.07
CA LEU A 166 -10.35 -11.37 -14.63
C LEU A 166 -9.91 -10.12 -15.41
N ALA A 167 -9.73 -9.01 -14.70
CA ALA A 167 -9.33 -7.73 -15.28
C ALA A 167 -7.86 -7.39 -15.06
N TRP A 168 -7.25 -7.90 -13.99
CA TRP A 168 -5.84 -7.69 -13.66
C TRP A 168 -5.31 -8.78 -12.75
N LYS A 169 -4.02 -9.10 -12.85
CA LYS A 169 -3.32 -9.97 -11.91
C LYS A 169 -1.88 -9.51 -11.70
N ALA A 170 -1.40 -9.69 -10.47
CA ALA A 170 -0.06 -9.33 -10.02
C ALA A 170 1.04 -10.02 -10.84
N SER A 171 0.82 -11.30 -11.18
CA SER A 171 1.79 -12.12 -11.92
C SER A 171 2.09 -11.66 -13.36
N ASP A 172 1.29 -10.76 -13.96
CA ASP A 172 1.63 -10.17 -15.26
C ASP A 172 2.80 -9.18 -15.18
N GLU A 173 3.03 -8.61 -14.00
CA GLU A 173 4.14 -7.70 -13.71
C GLU A 173 4.98 -8.24 -12.53
N PRO A 174 5.79 -9.30 -12.73
CA PRO A 174 6.46 -9.98 -11.65
C PRO A 174 7.57 -9.11 -11.04
N ARG A 175 7.34 -8.68 -9.80
CA ARG A 175 8.29 -7.94 -8.95
C ARG A 175 8.22 -8.54 -7.55
N ALA A 176 9.34 -8.82 -6.91
CA ALA A 176 9.39 -9.30 -5.54
C ALA A 176 10.73 -8.91 -4.91
N ALA A 177 10.76 -8.75 -3.59
CA ALA A 177 11.96 -8.37 -2.84
C ALA A 177 12.66 -7.14 -3.44
N GLN A 178 11.90 -6.10 -3.81
CA GLN A 178 12.49 -4.86 -4.33
C GLN A 178 13.10 -4.01 -3.22
N HIS A 179 12.75 -4.31 -1.95
CA HIS A 179 13.29 -3.67 -0.76
C HIS A 179 13.14 -2.14 -0.79
N CYS A 180 11.94 -1.64 -1.11
CA CYS A 180 11.68 -0.21 -1.27
C CYS A 180 12.24 0.62 -0.09
N GLY A 181 13.07 1.63 -0.38
CA GLY A 181 13.73 2.48 0.61
C GLY A 181 15.10 1.97 1.10
N MET A 182 15.55 0.80 0.62
CA MET A 182 16.90 0.29 0.86
C MET A 182 17.86 0.69 -0.28
N PRO A 183 19.19 0.72 -0.04
CA PRO A 183 20.15 1.05 -1.09
C PRO A 183 20.01 0.14 -2.30
N GLY A 184 19.89 0.73 -3.49
CA GLY A 184 19.71 0.02 -4.75
C GLY A 184 18.25 -0.34 -5.10
N SER A 185 17.28 0.03 -4.26
CA SER A 185 15.86 -0.18 -4.59
C SER A 185 15.39 0.73 -5.75
N PRO A 186 14.41 0.27 -6.55
CA PRO A 186 13.78 1.10 -7.58
C PRO A 186 13.16 2.38 -6.98
N GLY A 187 13.04 3.44 -7.78
CA GLY A 187 12.46 4.71 -7.33
C GLY A 187 13.39 5.61 -6.50
N LEU A 188 14.55 5.12 -6.05
CA LEU A 188 15.60 5.94 -5.42
C LEU A 188 16.56 6.61 -6.43
N ALA A 189 16.58 6.11 -7.67
CA ALA A 189 17.34 6.72 -8.74
C ALA A 189 16.63 8.01 -9.21
N PHE A 190 17.34 9.14 -9.17
CA PHE A 190 16.93 10.30 -9.94
C PHE A 190 16.82 9.88 -11.41
N PRO A 191 15.85 10.39 -12.21
CA PRO A 191 16.03 10.39 -13.64
C PRO A 191 17.32 11.16 -13.87
N VAL A 192 18.38 10.46 -14.26
CA VAL A 192 19.62 11.10 -14.69
C VAL A 192 19.25 11.76 -16.02
N GLY A 193 18.69 12.96 -15.94
CA GLY A 193 18.80 13.93 -16.99
C GLY A 193 20.28 14.00 -17.31
N SER A 194 20.60 13.60 -18.53
CA SER A 194 21.91 13.63 -19.14
C SER A 194 22.73 14.84 -18.69
N TYR A 195 23.68 14.63 -17.77
CA TYR A 195 24.78 15.56 -17.55
C TYR A 195 26.09 14.78 -17.67
N SER A 196 26.57 14.83 -18.92
CA SER A 196 27.95 14.98 -19.36
C SER A 196 29.06 14.48 -18.43
N THR A 197 29.82 13.51 -18.95
CA THR A 197 31.20 13.23 -18.57
C THR A 197 31.96 14.54 -18.32
N ILE A 198 32.52 14.71 -17.13
CA ILE A 198 33.45 15.80 -16.85
C ILE A 198 34.72 15.53 -17.66
N LEU A 199 34.78 16.12 -18.86
CA LEU A 199 36.00 16.42 -19.58
C LEU A 199 36.24 17.91 -19.43
N HIS A 200 37.27 18.25 -18.67
CA HIS A 200 37.98 19.53 -18.61
C HIS A 200 37.37 20.70 -19.40
N GLY A 201 36.77 21.64 -18.67
CA GLY A 201 36.79 23.06 -19.00
C GLY A 201 35.66 23.59 -19.90
N LYS A 202 35.09 24.69 -19.41
CA LYS A 202 34.23 25.69 -20.09
C LYS A 202 32.73 25.36 -20.21
N LEU A 203 31.97 26.07 -19.38
CA LEU A 203 30.53 26.27 -19.50
C LEU A 203 30.22 27.00 -20.82
N ALA A 204 29.33 26.43 -21.61
CA ALA A 204 28.54 27.16 -22.60
C ALA A 204 27.07 26.91 -22.26
N MET A 205 26.36 27.97 -21.86
CA MET A 205 24.90 28.00 -21.81
C MET A 205 24.42 28.27 -23.24
N ASP A 206 23.72 27.32 -23.84
CA ASP A 206 22.85 27.62 -24.98
C ASP A 206 21.41 27.74 -24.48
N SER A 207 20.94 28.98 -24.50
CA SER A 207 19.52 29.34 -24.47
C SER A 207 18.86 28.87 -25.76
N TYR A 208 17.73 28.16 -25.67
CA TYR A 208 16.88 27.90 -26.83
C TYR A 208 15.58 28.71 -26.73
N GLU A 209 15.40 29.62 -27.71
CA GLU A 209 14.14 29.74 -28.45
C GLU A 209 13.99 28.56 -29.41
#